data_AF-A0A523JQT8-F1
#
_entry.id   AF-A0A523JQT8-F1
#
_cell.length_a   1.000
_cell.length_b   1.000
_cell.length_c   1.000
_cell.angle_alpha   90.00
_cell.angle_beta   90.00
_cell.angle_gamma   90.00
#
_symmetry.space_group_name_H-M   'P 1'
#
loop_
_entity.id
_entity.type
_entity.pdbx_description
1 polymer ?
#
loop_
_entity_poly.entity_id
_entity_poly.type
_entity_poly.pdbx_seq_one_letter_code
_entity_poly.pdbx_strand_id
1 'polypeptide(L)'
;MINHKVVRSLVALAIGLVLALYTYQCVTDPEPGLQRVREEGIVMVARDILQSYVSPGNAIGIVDAVSPASQVGKVYIYPTDEGWELSGHYRRDENDRWHPYLMALNGEAELVSLAVQDGNDRLIGMSAQDPKFSAVPP
;
A
#
# COMPACT_ATOMS: atom_id res chain seq x y z
N MET A 1 18.14 -1.82 52.90
CA MET A 1 18.82 -1.44 51.63
C MET A 1 18.90 -2.67 50.75
N ILE A 2 18.24 -2.66 49.58
CA ILE A 2 18.30 -3.80 48.65
C ILE A 2 19.67 -3.78 47.95
N ASN A 3 20.33 -4.94 47.85
CA ASN A 3 21.64 -5.05 47.23
C ASN A 3 21.53 -4.81 45.71
N HIS A 4 21.99 -3.65 45.26
CA HIS A 4 21.98 -3.21 43.86
C HIS A 4 22.61 -4.21 42.88
N LYS A 5 23.58 -5.03 43.32
CA LYS A 5 24.18 -6.08 42.47
C LYS A 5 23.18 -7.18 42.13
N VAL A 6 22.34 -7.57 43.09
CA VAL A 6 21.32 -8.62 42.91
C VAL A 6 20.17 -8.09 42.05
N VAL A 7 19.74 -6.85 42.28
CA VAL A 7 18.67 -6.20 41.49
C VAL A 7 19.08 -6.09 40.03
N ARG A 8 20.32 -5.67 39.75
CA ARG A 8 20.84 -5.56 38.38
C ARG A 8 20.81 -6.90 37.64
N SER A 9 21.21 -7.99 38.28
CA SER A 9 21.19 -9.33 37.68
C SER A 9 19.76 -9.80 37.40
N LEU A 10 18.82 -9.57 38.33
CA LEU A 10 17.41 -9.91 38.14
C LEU A 10 16.77 -9.14 36.98
N VAL A 11 17.04 -7.83 36.88
CA VAL A 11 16.55 -7.00 35.78
C VAL A 11 17.12 -7.46 34.45
N ALA A 12 18.41 -7.77 34.39
CA ALA A 12 19.04 -8.28 33.17
C ALA A 12 18.43 -9.63 32.72
N LEU A 13 18.17 -10.54 33.67
CA LEU A 13 17.49 -11.81 33.39
C LEU A 13 16.05 -11.59 32.88
N ALA A 14 15.30 -10.69 33.51
CA ALA A 14 13.93 -10.39 33.09
C ALA A 14 13.88 -9.79 31.67
N ILE A 15 14.75 -8.81 31.36
CA ILE A 15 14.84 -8.23 30.02
C ILE A 15 15.26 -9.28 28.99
N GLY A 16 16.25 -10.11 29.32
CA GLY A 16 16.70 -11.20 28.45
C GLY A 16 15.58 -12.20 28.13
N LEU A 17 14.78 -12.57 29.13
CA LEU A 17 13.64 -13.46 28.95
C LEU A 17 12.55 -12.83 28.07
N VAL A 18 12.21 -11.55 28.30
CA VAL A 18 11.23 -10.82 27.47
C VAL A 18 11.70 -10.73 26.02
N LEU A 19 12.97 -10.39 25.78
CA LEU A 19 13.53 -10.34 24.44
C LEU A 19 13.52 -11.71 23.76
N ALA A 20 13.86 -12.78 24.49
CA ALA A 20 13.85 -14.15 23.95
C ALA A 20 12.43 -14.62 23.59
N LEU A 21 11.43 -14.29 24.40
CA LEU A 21 10.03 -14.60 24.09
C LEU A 21 9.52 -13.79 22.89
N TYR A 22 9.87 -12.51 22.83
CA TYR A 22 9.53 -11.65 21.70
C TYR A 22 10.14 -12.15 20.39
N THR A 23 11.44 -12.47 20.38
CA THR A 23 12.10 -13.00 19.18
C THR A 23 11.57 -14.37 18.80
N TYR A 24 11.29 -15.24 19.78
CA TYR A 24 10.64 -16.53 19.51
C TYR A 24 9.29 -16.33 18.81
N GLN A 25 8.42 -15.46 19.35
CA GLN A 25 7.13 -15.13 18.74
C GLN A 25 7.28 -14.59 17.32
N CYS A 26 8.17 -13.62 17.08
CA CYS A 26 8.41 -13.08 15.74
C CYS A 26 8.91 -14.14 14.72
N VAL A 27 9.61 -15.18 15.18
CA VAL A 27 10.11 -16.25 14.31
C VAL A 27 9.05 -17.33 14.09
N THR A 28 8.26 -17.66 15.10
CA THR A 28 7.26 -18.74 15.03
C THR A 28 5.90 -18.30 14.50
N ASP A 29 5.60 -17.01 14.52
CA ASP A 29 4.39 -16.42 13.95
C ASP A 29 4.73 -15.61 12.69
N PRO A 30 4.81 -16.27 11.51
CA PRO A 30 5.12 -15.61 10.26
C PRO A 30 3.91 -14.85 9.67
N GLU A 31 2.72 -14.92 10.27
CA GLU A 31 1.50 -14.37 9.67
C GLU A 31 1.62 -12.89 9.32
N PRO A 32 2.15 -11.99 10.19
CA PRO A 32 2.28 -10.58 9.85
C PRO A 32 3.24 -10.33 8.67
N GLY A 33 4.32 -11.11 8.59
CA GLY A 33 5.29 -11.00 7.50
C GLY A 33 4.72 -11.49 6.17
N LEU A 34 4.01 -12.62 6.19
CA LEU A 34 3.34 -13.17 5.01
C LEU A 34 2.22 -12.26 4.50
N GLN A 35 1.46 -11.65 5.41
CA GLN A 35 0.46 -10.64 5.04
C GLN A 35 1.11 -9.45 4.37
N ARG A 36 2.21 -8.92 4.93
CA ARG A 36 2.91 -7.78 4.34
C ARG A 36 3.43 -8.06 2.94
N VAL A 37 4.01 -9.24 2.72
CA VAL A 37 4.48 -9.66 1.39
C VAL A 37 3.33 -9.75 0.39
N ARG A 38 2.15 -10.22 0.81
CA ARG A 38 0.95 -10.22 -0.06
C ARG A 38 0.51 -8.80 -0.38
N GLU A 39 0.37 -7.94 0.62
CA GLU A 39 0.00 -6.54 0.43
C GLU A 39 0.94 -5.85 -0.56
N GLU A 40 2.26 -6.02 -0.38
CA GLU A 40 3.26 -5.47 -1.30
C GLU A 40 3.09 -6.01 -2.72
N GLY A 41 2.86 -7.32 -2.87
CA GLY A 41 2.58 -7.93 -4.18
C GLY A 41 1.36 -7.32 -4.87
N ILE A 42 0.25 -7.15 -4.14
CA ILE A 42 -0.97 -6.52 -4.67
C ILE A 42 -0.72 -5.06 -5.06
N VAL A 43 0.01 -4.28 -4.24
CA VAL A 43 0.36 -2.91 -4.59
C VAL A 43 1.20 -2.85 -5.87
N MET A 44 2.16 -3.76 -6.05
CA MET A 44 2.96 -3.79 -7.27
C MET A 44 2.12 -4.09 -8.52
N VAL A 45 1.18 -5.03 -8.44
CA VAL A 45 0.21 -5.30 -9.52
C VAL A 45 -0.65 -4.06 -9.80
N ALA A 46 -1.13 -3.39 -8.75
CA ALA A 46 -1.92 -2.17 -8.89
C ALA A 46 -1.15 -1.03 -9.57
N ARG A 47 0.16 -0.89 -9.30
CA ARG A 47 1.03 0.09 -9.98
C ARG A 47 1.08 -0.15 -11.49
N ASP A 48 1.31 -1.40 -11.88
CA ASP A 48 1.41 -1.77 -13.30
C ASP A 48 0.09 -1.52 -14.03
N ILE A 49 -1.04 -1.90 -13.39
CA ILE A 49 -2.38 -1.61 -13.92
C ILE A 49 -2.56 -0.10 -14.05
N LEU A 50 -2.35 0.67 -12.98
CA LEU A 50 -2.52 2.13 -13.01
C LEU A 50 -1.70 2.77 -14.12
N GLN A 51 -0.42 2.42 -14.24
CA GLN A 51 0.48 2.94 -15.24
C GLN A 51 -0.01 2.64 -16.67
N SER A 52 -0.53 1.44 -16.91
CA SER A 52 -1.07 1.05 -18.22
C SER A 52 -2.25 1.93 -18.66
N TYR A 53 -3.07 2.40 -17.72
CA TYR A 53 -4.20 3.30 -17.99
C TYR A 53 -3.74 4.75 -18.15
N VAL A 54 -3.01 5.28 -17.17
CA VAL A 54 -2.79 6.73 -17.05
C VAL A 54 -1.61 7.24 -17.89
N SER A 55 -0.61 6.39 -18.15
CA SER A 55 0.56 6.77 -18.95
C SER A 55 1.28 5.54 -19.53
N PRO A 56 0.64 4.80 -20.46
CA PRO A 56 1.24 3.61 -21.05
C PRO A 56 2.56 3.94 -21.73
N GLY A 57 3.61 3.22 -21.34
CA GLY A 57 4.96 3.36 -21.88
C GLY A 57 5.84 4.43 -21.23
N ASN A 58 5.32 5.24 -20.29
CA ASN A 58 6.15 6.18 -19.52
C ASN A 58 6.09 5.87 -18.02
N ALA A 59 7.19 6.15 -17.32
CA ALA A 59 7.20 6.11 -15.87
C ALA A 59 6.30 7.22 -15.29
N ILE A 60 5.67 6.92 -14.16
CA ILE A 60 4.85 7.87 -13.40
C ILE A 60 5.33 7.93 -11.95
N GLY A 61 5.12 9.05 -11.28
CA GLY A 61 5.26 9.12 -9.83
C GLY A 61 4.04 8.51 -9.17
N ILE A 62 4.23 7.66 -8.14
CA ILE A 62 3.16 7.01 -7.40
C ILE A 62 3.42 7.15 -5.89
N VAL A 63 2.35 7.46 -5.15
CA VAL A 63 2.31 7.41 -3.68
C VAL A 63 1.21 6.44 -3.27
N ASP A 64 1.60 5.39 -2.55
CA ASP A 64 0.73 4.29 -2.13
C ASP A 64 1.19 3.68 -0.79
N ALA A 65 0.58 2.57 -0.38
CA ALA A 65 0.87 1.91 0.91
C ALA A 65 2.27 1.29 1.03
N VAL A 66 3.03 1.15 -0.07
CA VAL A 66 4.43 0.68 -0.06
C VAL A 66 5.39 1.85 0.00
N SER A 67 5.05 2.98 -0.63
CA SER A 67 5.85 4.20 -0.59
C SER A 67 4.99 5.42 -0.21
N PRO A 68 4.54 5.52 1.06
CA PRO A 68 3.65 6.58 1.50
C PRO A 68 4.37 7.92 1.60
N ALA A 69 3.66 9.00 1.24
CA ALA A 69 4.13 10.37 1.39
C ALA A 69 3.02 11.24 1.98
N SER A 70 3.09 11.53 3.28
CA SER A 70 2.04 12.21 4.04
C SER A 70 1.71 13.61 3.53
N GLN A 71 2.66 14.26 2.85
CA GLN A 71 2.47 15.57 2.22
C GLN A 71 1.59 15.54 0.97
N VAL A 72 1.40 14.37 0.35
CA VAL A 72 0.58 14.20 -0.87
C VAL A 72 -0.85 13.88 -0.49
N GLY A 73 -1.04 12.89 0.37
CA GLY A 73 -2.36 12.46 0.80
C GLY A 73 -2.32 11.16 1.58
N LYS A 74 -3.50 10.73 2.04
CA LYS A 74 -3.67 9.42 2.67
C LYS A 74 -3.68 8.33 1.60
N VAL A 75 -3.16 7.17 1.96
CA VAL A 75 -3.12 5.97 1.12
C VAL A 75 -3.65 4.81 1.93
N TYR A 76 -4.25 3.82 1.27
CA TYR A 76 -4.67 2.59 1.95
C TYR A 76 -4.51 1.39 1.03
N ILE A 77 -4.33 0.24 1.67
CA ILE A 77 -4.56 -1.08 1.11
C ILE A 77 -5.42 -1.82 2.12
N TYR A 78 -6.46 -2.48 1.64
CA TYR A 78 -7.41 -3.19 2.48
C TYR A 78 -7.84 -4.49 1.82
N PRO A 79 -7.69 -5.64 2.48
CA PRO A 79 -8.26 -6.89 2.00
C PRO A 79 -9.79 -6.86 2.18
N THR A 80 -10.52 -7.31 1.17
CA THR A 80 -11.98 -7.50 1.21
C THR A 80 -12.33 -8.97 1.03
N ASP A 81 -13.60 -9.33 1.21
CA ASP A 81 -14.07 -10.71 0.96
C ASP A 81 -13.91 -11.12 -0.51
N GLU A 82 -13.89 -10.14 -1.43
CA GLU A 82 -13.84 -10.35 -2.88
C GLU A 82 -12.46 -10.10 -3.50
N GLY A 83 -11.50 -9.60 -2.71
CA GLY A 83 -10.16 -9.27 -3.18
C GLY A 83 -9.51 -8.14 -2.38
N TRP A 84 -9.20 -7.05 -3.06
CA TRP A 84 -8.43 -5.94 -2.49
C TRP A 84 -8.95 -4.59 -2.94
N GLU A 85 -8.99 -3.63 -2.02
CA GLU A 85 -9.19 -2.22 -2.32
C GLU A 85 -7.96 -1.42 -1.93
N LEU A 86 -7.55 -0.52 -2.82
CA LEU A 86 -6.36 0.28 -2.60
C LEU A 86 -6.52 1.67 -3.20
N SER A 87 -5.97 2.65 -2.49
CA SER A 87 -5.91 4.03 -2.95
C SER A 87 -4.51 4.57 -2.88
N GLY A 88 -4.29 5.60 -3.69
CA GLY A 88 -3.05 6.32 -3.72
C GLY A 88 -3.20 7.58 -4.53
N HIS A 89 -2.05 8.13 -4.88
CA HIS A 89 -1.95 9.29 -5.75
C HIS A 89 -0.90 9.02 -6.82
N TYR A 90 -1.13 9.51 -8.04
CA TYR A 90 -0.15 9.47 -9.11
C TYR A 90 0.09 10.85 -9.71
N ARG A 91 1.19 11.00 -10.43
CA ARG A 91 1.47 12.15 -11.30
C ARG A 91 2.27 11.68 -12.52
N ARG A 92 2.03 12.26 -13.68
CA ARG A 92 2.67 11.87 -14.94
C ARG A 92 4.09 12.43 -15.07
N ASP A 93 4.35 13.60 -14.49
CA ASP A 93 5.67 14.23 -14.43
C ASP A 93 5.80 15.14 -13.20
N GLU A 94 6.91 15.86 -13.05
CA GLU A 94 7.16 16.74 -11.89
C GLU A 94 6.31 18.02 -11.86
N ASN A 95 5.84 18.48 -13.03
CA ASN A 95 4.98 19.65 -13.17
C ASN A 95 3.49 19.29 -13.07
N ASP A 96 3.16 18.01 -13.22
CA ASP A 96 1.82 17.47 -13.02
C ASP A 96 1.44 17.47 -11.53
N ARG A 97 0.17 17.78 -11.26
CA ARG A 97 -0.36 17.68 -9.90
C ARG A 97 -0.53 16.22 -9.51
N TRP A 98 -0.64 15.97 -8.21
CA TRP A 98 -1.03 14.67 -7.71
C TRP A 98 -2.52 14.43 -7.96
N HIS A 99 -2.82 13.29 -8.55
CA HIS A 99 -4.16 12.81 -8.88
C HIS A 99 -4.50 11.62 -7.98
N PRO A 100 -5.54 11.69 -7.13
CA PRO A 100 -5.95 10.55 -6.34
C PRO A 100 -6.56 9.47 -7.24
N TYR A 101 -6.35 8.22 -6.85
CA TYR A 101 -7.00 7.07 -7.45
C TYR A 101 -7.54 6.12 -6.37
N LEU A 102 -8.56 5.37 -6.76
CA LEU A 102 -9.11 4.24 -6.02
C LEU A 102 -9.23 3.07 -6.99
N MET A 103 -8.70 1.92 -6.61
CA MET A 103 -8.74 0.70 -7.41
C MET A 103 -9.22 -0.47 -6.57
N ALA A 104 -10.06 -1.31 -7.18
CA ALA A 104 -10.49 -2.58 -6.65
C ALA A 104 -9.95 -3.71 -7.54
N LEU A 105 -9.36 -4.71 -6.91
CA LEU A 105 -8.88 -5.93 -7.53
C LEU A 105 -9.65 -7.13 -6.98
N ASN A 106 -9.88 -8.14 -7.79
CA ASN A 106 -10.48 -9.40 -7.32
C ASN A 106 -9.44 -10.26 -6.58
N GLY A 107 -9.86 -11.43 -6.09
CA GLY A 107 -8.99 -12.39 -5.41
C GLY A 107 -7.81 -12.92 -6.27
N GLU A 108 -7.89 -12.78 -7.59
CA GLU A 108 -6.83 -13.14 -8.55
C GLU A 108 -5.94 -11.94 -8.94
N ALA A 109 -6.11 -10.81 -8.25
CA ALA A 109 -5.44 -9.53 -8.54
C ALA A 109 -5.77 -8.92 -9.91
N GLU A 110 -6.90 -9.30 -10.51
CA GLU A 110 -7.38 -8.68 -11.74
C GLU A 110 -8.20 -7.42 -11.46
N LEU A 111 -8.15 -6.47 -12.39
CA LEU A 111 -8.89 -5.22 -12.28
C LEU A 111 -10.41 -5.45 -12.25
N VAL A 112 -11.05 -5.02 -11.16
CA VAL A 112 -12.51 -4.91 -11.03
C VAL A 112 -12.93 -3.49 -11.38
N SER A 113 -12.32 -2.49 -10.75
CA SER A 113 -12.57 -1.08 -11.04
C SER A 113 -11.34 -0.20 -10.76
N LEU A 114 -11.19 0.87 -11.52
CA LEU A 114 -10.21 1.93 -11.32
C LEU A 114 -10.90 3.28 -11.52
N ALA A 115 -10.97 4.07 -10.46
CA ALA A 115 -11.44 5.44 -10.47
C ALA A 115 -10.27 6.39 -10.26
N VAL A 116 -10.16 7.42 -11.10
CA VAL A 116 -9.15 8.49 -10.98
C VAL A 116 -9.82 9.85 -10.98
N GLN A 117 -9.30 10.78 -10.17
CA GLN A 117 -9.72 12.18 -10.21
C GLN A 117 -8.73 12.98 -11.09
N ASP A 118 -8.98 12.94 -12.39
CA ASP A 118 -8.10 13.50 -13.41
C ASP A 118 -8.91 14.14 -14.54
N GLY A 119 -8.60 15.39 -14.84
CA GLY A 119 -9.25 16.18 -15.89
C GLY A 119 -8.65 15.98 -17.28
N ASN A 120 -7.77 14.99 -17.46
CA ASN A 120 -7.18 14.69 -18.76
C ASN A 120 -8.24 14.14 -19.74
N ASP A 121 -8.45 14.85 -20.85
CA ASP A 121 -9.44 14.50 -21.88
C ASP A 121 -9.28 13.06 -22.42
N ARG A 122 -8.05 12.54 -22.48
CA ARG A 122 -7.78 11.17 -22.91
C ARG A 122 -8.40 10.16 -21.93
N LEU A 123 -8.25 10.40 -20.63
CA LEU A 123 -8.78 9.52 -19.60
C LEU A 123 -10.30 9.62 -19.53
N ILE A 124 -10.85 10.82 -19.68
CA ILE A 124 -12.31 11.03 -19.78
C ILE A 124 -12.87 10.31 -21.01
N GLY A 125 -12.16 10.35 -22.15
CA GLY A 125 -12.57 9.58 -23.34
C GLY A 125 -12.50 8.06 -23.14
N MET A 126 -11.52 7.59 -22.37
CA MET A 126 -11.34 6.16 -22.05
C MET A 126 -12.41 5.65 -21.08
N SER A 127 -12.82 6.46 -20.10
CA SER A 127 -13.87 6.07 -19.13
C SER A 127 -15.24 5.88 -19.79
N ALA A 128 -15.47 6.51 -20.94
CA ALA A 128 -16.68 6.27 -21.74
C ALA A 128 -16.66 4.90 -22.46
N GLN A 129 -15.49 4.27 -22.63
CA GLN A 129 -15.30 3.05 -23.41
C GLN A 129 -15.05 1.82 -22.53
N ASP A 130 -14.40 1.99 -21.40
CA ASP A 130 -14.08 0.91 -20.47
C ASP A 130 -14.96 1.00 -19.21
N PRO A 131 -15.90 0.05 -19.00
CA PRO A 131 -16.78 0.06 -17.83
C PRO A 131 -16.03 -0.16 -16.50
N LYS A 132 -14.80 -0.66 -16.53
CA LYS A 132 -13.96 -0.82 -15.33
C LYS A 132 -13.20 0.45 -14.98
N PHE A 133 -13.20 1.46 -15.85
CA PHE A 133 -12.43 2.67 -15.66
C PHE A 133 -13.32 3.91 -15.56
N SER A 134 -13.08 4.73 -14.53
CA SER A 134 -13.77 6.00 -14.33
C SER A 134 -12.75 7.12 -14.15
N ALA A 135 -12.93 8.21 -14.89
CA ALA A 135 -12.14 9.42 -14.76
C ALA A 135 -13.09 10.60 -14.55
N VAL A 136 -12.94 11.31 -13.43
CA VAL A 136 -13.76 12.46 -13.08
C VAL A 136 -12.86 13.68 -12.90
N PRO A 137 -13.23 14.85 -13.44
CA PRO A 137 -12.50 16.09 -13.18
C PRO A 137 -12.45 16.40 -11.67
N PRO A 138 -11.37 17.03 -11.18
CA PRO A 138 -11.25 17.38 -9.76
C PRO A 138 -12.16 18.50 -9.31
#